data_AF-A0A958HNA9-F1
#
_entry.id   AF-A0A958HNA9-F1
#
_cell.length_a   1.000
_cell.length_b   1.000
_cell.length_c   1.000
_cell.angle_alpha   90.00
_cell.angle_beta   90.00
_cell.angle_gamma   90.00
#
_symmetry.space_group_name_H-M   'P 1'
#
loop_
_entity.id
_entity.type
_entity.pdbx_description
1 polymer ?
#
loop_
_entity_poly.entity_id
_entity_poly.type
_entity_poly.pdbx_seq_one_letter_code
_entity_poly.pdbx_strand_id
1 'polypeptide(L)'
;TGRVSGTASFCLADNDGQTLLTYEAQGILSGALARMSPRFVEGVAKTLINQGLDTLNRDLQAERAAATGSVQPASPANPWQRRYGCALSIFQSLLARIRSALRRSTSSSS
;
A
#
# COMPACT_ATOMS: atom_id res chain seq x y z
N THR A 1 1.16 -14.68 -25.76
CA THR A 1 0.74 -14.04 -24.48
C THR A 1 1.12 -14.97 -23.34
N GLY A 2 1.74 -14.45 -22.28
CA GLY A 2 2.03 -15.20 -21.06
C GLY A 2 1.21 -14.67 -19.90
N ARG A 3 0.89 -15.51 -18.91
CA ARG A 3 0.06 -15.12 -17.77
C ARG A 3 0.71 -15.60 -16.46
N VAL A 4 0.51 -14.81 -15.42
CA VAL A 4 0.87 -15.15 -14.04
C VAL A 4 -0.41 -15.17 -13.21
N SER A 5 -0.60 -16.15 -12.36
CA SER A 5 -1.73 -16.23 -11.44
C SER A 5 -1.26 -16.82 -10.13
N GLY A 6 -1.62 -16.24 -9.00
CA GLY A 6 -1.10 -16.67 -7.71
C GLY A 6 -1.73 -15.94 -6.54
N THR A 7 -1.28 -16.32 -5.35
CA THR A 7 -1.67 -15.72 -4.09
C THR A 7 -0.42 -15.33 -3.32
N ALA A 8 -0.49 -14.21 -2.61
CA ALA A 8 0.54 -13.78 -1.69
C ALA A 8 -0.09 -13.47 -0.33
N SER A 9 0.64 -13.79 0.73
CA SER A 9 0.28 -13.56 2.11
C SER A 9 1.35 -12.70 2.77
N PHE A 10 0.91 -11.74 3.57
CA PHE A 10 1.77 -10.83 4.30
C PHE A 10 1.40 -10.89 5.77
N CYS A 11 2.39 -11.04 6.63
CA CYS A 11 2.23 -11.04 8.07
C CYS A 11 3.11 -9.94 8.66
N LEU A 12 2.53 -9.11 9.52
CA LEU A 12 3.22 -8.06 10.24
C LEU A 12 3.30 -8.45 11.71
N ALA A 13 4.50 -8.38 12.27
CA ALA A 13 4.75 -8.56 13.69
C ALA A 13 5.50 -7.34 14.24
N ASP A 14 5.25 -7.02 15.51
CA ASP A 14 6.14 -6.13 16.26
C ASP A 14 7.43 -6.88 16.59
N ASN A 15 8.56 -6.20 16.44
CA ASN A 15 9.87 -6.69 16.80
C ASN A 15 10.68 -5.54 17.38
N ASP A 16 10.67 -5.40 18.71
CA ASP A 16 11.41 -4.38 19.47
C ASP A 16 11.19 -2.94 18.97
N GLY A 17 9.93 -2.59 18.69
CA GLY A 17 9.56 -1.26 18.18
C GLY A 17 9.85 -1.05 16.69
N GLN A 18 10.29 -2.09 15.99
CA GLN A 18 10.30 -2.19 14.54
C GLN A 18 9.18 -3.11 14.06
N THR A 19 8.80 -2.97 12.79
CA THR A 19 7.80 -3.86 12.18
C THR A 19 8.52 -4.91 11.35
N LEU A 20 8.40 -6.18 11.73
CA LEU A 20 8.85 -7.30 10.93
C LEU A 20 7.76 -7.69 9.93
N LEU A 21 8.06 -7.54 8.65
CA LEU A 21 7.18 -7.99 7.55
C LEU A 21 7.68 -9.34 7.02
N THR A 22 6.87 -10.38 7.20
CA THR A 22 7.08 -11.68 6.56
C THR A 22 6.12 -11.82 5.39
N TYR A 23 6.62 -12.27 4.24
CA TYR A 23 5.81 -12.48 3.06
C TYR A 23 6.02 -13.88 2.49
N GLU A 24 4.95 -14.45 1.95
CA GLU A 24 4.97 -15.71 1.22
C GLU A 24 4.15 -15.55 -0.05
N ALA A 25 4.65 -16.09 -1.17
CA ALA A 25 3.95 -16.01 -2.44
C ALA A 25 4.03 -17.34 -3.18
N GLN A 26 2.91 -17.76 -3.73
CA GLN A 26 2.79 -18.93 -4.59
C GLN A 26 2.07 -18.54 -5.88
N GLY A 27 2.52 -19.06 -7.01
CA GLY A 27 1.93 -18.72 -8.28
C GLY A 27 2.29 -19.68 -9.40
N ILE A 28 1.44 -19.68 -10.42
CA ILE A 28 1.55 -20.46 -11.64
C ILE A 28 1.82 -19.51 -12.80
N LEU A 29 2.83 -19.86 -13.58
CA LEU A 29 3.21 -19.18 -14.81
C LEU A 29 2.74 -20.00 -16.00
N SER A 30 2.18 -19.34 -17.01
CA SER A 30 1.70 -20.00 -18.22
C SER A 30 2.04 -19.25 -19.51
N GLY A 31 2.00 -19.97 -20.63
CA GLY A 31 2.31 -19.44 -21.96
C GLY A 31 3.80 -19.18 -22.16
N ALA A 32 4.14 -18.07 -22.81
CA ALA A 32 5.53 -17.74 -23.14
C ALA A 32 6.44 -17.57 -21.90
N LEU A 33 5.87 -17.11 -20.77
CA LEU A 33 6.57 -16.95 -19.50
C LEU A 33 6.97 -18.29 -18.86
N ALA A 34 6.16 -19.34 -19.06
CA ALA A 34 6.47 -20.67 -18.54
C ALA A 34 7.66 -21.35 -19.26
N ARG A 35 8.05 -20.84 -20.44
CA ARG A 35 9.20 -21.36 -21.21
C ARG A 35 10.53 -20.77 -20.73
N MET A 36 10.51 -19.78 -19.83
CA MET A 36 11.71 -19.18 -19.27
C MET A 36 12.36 -20.09 -18.24
N SER A 37 13.66 -19.91 -18.01
CA SER A 37 14.35 -20.69 -16.99
C SER A 37 13.83 -20.32 -15.58
N PRO A 38 13.69 -21.28 -14.66
CA PRO A 38 13.27 -21.00 -13.29
C PRO A 38 14.13 -19.93 -12.60
N ARG A 39 15.44 -19.95 -12.86
CA ARG A 39 16.41 -18.96 -12.35
C ARG A 39 16.14 -17.55 -12.84
N PHE A 40 15.75 -17.38 -14.10
CA PHE A 40 15.39 -16.08 -14.64
C PHE A 40 14.13 -15.53 -13.98
N VAL A 41 13.09 -16.38 -13.88
CA VAL A 41 11.82 -16.04 -13.23
C VAL A 41 12.05 -15.64 -11.77
N GLU A 42 12.85 -16.42 -11.04
CA GLU A 42 13.21 -16.13 -9.64
C GLU A 42 13.92 -14.78 -9.51
N GLY A 43 14.87 -14.49 -10.41
CA GLY A 43 15.57 -13.21 -10.44
C GLY A 43 14.62 -12.04 -10.65
N VAL A 44 13.75 -12.11 -11.67
CA VAL A 44 12.77 -11.06 -11.96
C VAL A 44 11.80 -10.89 -10.80
N ALA A 45 11.28 -11.99 -10.23
CA ALA A 45 10.38 -11.94 -9.09
C ALA A 45 11.03 -11.27 -7.88
N LYS A 46 12.27 -11.65 -7.55
CA LYS A 46 13.03 -11.04 -6.46
C LYS A 46 13.24 -9.55 -6.67
N THR A 47 13.61 -9.13 -7.89
CA THR A 47 13.77 -7.72 -8.22
C THR A 47 12.48 -6.93 -8.04
N LEU A 48 11.35 -7.45 -8.55
CA LEU A 48 10.06 -6.78 -8.45
C LEU A 48 9.56 -6.69 -6.99
N ILE A 49 9.75 -7.75 -6.21
CA ILE A 49 9.39 -7.76 -4.78
C ILE A 49 10.23 -6.73 -4.03
N ASN A 50 11.55 -6.73 -4.22
CA ASN A 50 12.43 -5.76 -3.57
C ASN A 50 12.07 -4.32 -3.94
N GLN A 51 11.82 -4.06 -5.22
CA GLN A 51 11.43 -2.74 -5.69
C GLN A 51 10.10 -2.29 -5.06
N GLY A 52 9.11 -3.18 -4.97
CA GLY A 52 7.84 -2.89 -4.31
C GLY A 52 7.98 -2.61 -2.82
N LEU A 53 8.81 -3.39 -2.12
CA LEU A 53 9.08 -3.20 -0.70
C LEU A 53 9.87 -1.90 -0.42
N ASP A 54 10.82 -1.55 -1.29
CA ASP A 54 11.57 -0.29 -1.19
C ASP A 54 10.65 0.93 -1.39
N THR A 55 9.76 0.87 -2.37
CA THR A 55 8.74 1.91 -2.57
C THR A 55 7.82 2.02 -1.35
N LEU A 56 7.31 0.90 -0.84
CA LEU A 56 6.45 0.89 0.35
C LEU A 56 7.17 1.48 1.56
N ASN A 57 8.44 1.12 1.80
CA ASN A 57 9.22 1.66 2.89
C ASN A 57 9.40 3.18 2.74
N ARG A 58 9.69 3.69 1.54
CA ARG A 58 9.78 5.14 1.30
C ARG A 58 8.47 5.87 1.62
N ASP A 59 7.34 5.31 1.22
CA ASP A 59 6.03 5.93 1.46
C ASP A 59 5.70 5.95 2.96
N LEU A 60 5.98 4.85 3.68
CA LEU A 60 5.79 4.78 5.13
C LEU A 60 6.67 5.77 5.90
N GLN A 61 7.93 5.95 5.47
CA GLN A 61 8.82 6.94 6.09
C GLN A 61 8.36 8.37 5.81
N ALA A 62 7.87 8.66 4.60
CA ALA A 62 7.31 9.96 4.27
C ALA A 62 6.05 10.27 5.10
N GLU A 63 5.18 9.28 5.32
CA GLU A 63 3.99 9.42 6.16
C GLU A 63 4.35 9.62 7.64
N ARG A 64 5.33 8.87 8.17
CA ARG A 64 5.86 9.08 9.53
C ARG A 64 6.44 10.48 9.73
N ALA A 65 7.19 10.98 8.74
CA ALA A 65 7.75 12.33 8.79
C ALA A 65 6.64 13.40 8.79
N ALA A 66 5.59 13.20 7.99
CA ALA A 66 4.43 14.10 7.95
C ALA A 66 3.63 14.07 9.28
N ALA A 67 3.45 12.91 9.90
CA ALA A 67 2.74 12.76 11.17
C ALA A 67 3.48 13.42 12.35
N THR A 68 4.81 13.49 12.29
CA THR A 68 5.64 14.14 13.33
C THR A 68 5.57 15.67 13.24
N GLY A 69 5.14 16.23 12.09
CA GLY A 69 5.04 17.68 11.85
C GLY A 69 3.72 18.34 12.25
N SER A 70 2.70 17.57 12.64
CA SER A 70 1.38 18.11 13.05
C SER A 70 1.11 17.87 14.53
N VAL A 71 1.53 18.81 15.39
CA VAL A 71 0.94 18.95 16.73
C VAL A 71 -0.52 19.38 16.54
N GLN A 72 -1.43 18.40 16.56
CA GLN A 72 -2.87 18.61 16.58
C GLN A 72 -3.27 19.09 17.98
N PRO A 73 -3.75 20.34 18.19
CA PRO A 73 -4.22 20.76 19.50
C PRO A 73 -5.45 19.93 19.89
N ALA A 74 -5.43 19.41 21.12
CA ALA A 74 -6.45 18.54 21.68
C ALA A 74 -7.85 19.16 21.53
N SER A 75 -8.68 18.55 20.69
CA SER A 75 -10.10 18.88 20.62
C SER A 75 -10.80 18.26 21.85
N PRO A 76 -11.48 19.06 22.70
CA PRO A 76 -12.11 18.53 23.90
C PRO A 76 -13.32 17.66 23.52
N ALA A 77 -13.11 16.36 23.71
CA ALA A 77 -14.05 15.27 23.99
C ALA A 77 -15.51 15.41 23.48
N ASN A 78 -15.85 14.61 22.47
CA ASN A 78 -17.21 14.06 22.36
C ASN A 78 -17.23 12.61 22.92
N PRO A 79 -18.26 12.21 23.69
CA PRO A 79 -18.25 10.96 24.45
C PRO A 79 -18.57 9.71 23.60
N TRP A 80 -19.09 9.86 22.38
CA TRP A 80 -19.45 8.72 21.51
C TRP A 80 -18.30 8.27 20.59
N GLN A 81 -17.20 9.04 20.49
CA GLN A 81 -16.02 8.69 19.68
C GLN A 81 -15.11 7.59 20.27
N ARG A 82 -15.31 7.18 21.53
CA ARG A 82 -14.46 6.17 22.19
C ARG A 82 -14.63 4.74 21.69
N ARG A 83 -15.63 4.44 20.84
CA ARG A 83 -15.88 3.06 20.40
C ARG A 83 -15.80 2.81 18.88
N TYR A 84 -15.83 3.84 18.04
CA TYR A 84 -15.85 3.66 16.56
C TYR A 84 -15.12 4.78 15.75
N GLY A 85 -14.20 5.55 16.35
CA GLY A 85 -13.72 6.81 15.77
C GLY A 85 -12.64 6.77 14.67
N CYS A 86 -11.79 5.74 14.57
CA CYS A 86 -10.64 5.80 13.64
C CYS A 86 -10.93 5.29 12.22
N ALA A 87 -11.92 4.41 12.03
CA ALA A 87 -12.10 3.72 10.75
C ALA A 87 -12.85 4.55 9.69
N LEU A 88 -13.72 5.49 10.11
CA LEU A 88 -14.58 6.22 9.16
C LEU A 88 -13.95 7.53 8.65
N SER A 89 -13.04 8.14 9.40
CA SER A 89 -12.44 9.44 9.04
C SER A 89 -11.46 9.35 7.87
N ILE A 90 -10.62 8.31 7.84
CA ILE A 90 -9.66 8.06 6.75
C ILE A 90 -10.39 7.92 5.42
N PHE A 91 -11.52 7.20 5.42
CA PHE A 91 -12.31 6.96 4.21
C PHE A 91 -12.99 8.24 3.68
N GLN A 92 -13.46 9.14 4.57
CA GLN A 92 -14.06 10.42 4.19
C GLN A 92 -13.02 11.39 3.60
N SER A 93 -11.81 11.44 4.16
CA SER A 93 -10.72 12.27 3.64
C SER A 93 -10.24 11.79 2.26
N LEU A 94 -10.23 10.47 2.03
CA LEU A 94 -9.87 9.88 0.73
C LEU A 94 -10.93 10.16 -0.34
N LEU A 95 -12.22 10.00 -0.01
CA LEU A 95 -13.35 10.32 -0.91
C LEU A 95 -13.38 11.80 -1.30
N ALA A 96 -13.05 12.71 -0.38
CA ALA A 96 -13.00 14.15 -0.66
C ALA A 96 -11.89 14.51 -1.67
N ARG A 97 -10.72 13.85 -1.63
CA ARG A 97 -9.64 14.06 -2.61
C ARG A 97 -9.96 13.47 -3.98
N ILE A 98 -10.60 12.30 -4.05
CA ILE A 98 -11.00 11.70 -5.32
C ILE A 98 -12.06 12.57 -6.03
N ARG A 99 -13.04 13.07 -5.30
CA ARG A 99 -14.11 13.90 -5.89
C ARG A 99 -13.60 15.25 -6.42
N SER A 100 -12.58 15.83 -5.77
CA SER A 100 -11.95 17.09 -6.21
C SER A 100 -10.97 16.92 -7.37
N ALA A 101 -10.40 15.71 -7.55
CA ALA A 101 -9.59 15.37 -8.72
C ALA A 101 -10.46 15.16 -9.98
N LEU A 102 -11.62 14.52 -9.83
CA LEU A 102 -12.52 14.23 -10.97
C LEU A 102 -13.17 15.49 -11.57
N ARG A 103 -13.47 16.50 -10.75
CA ARG A 103 -14.11 17.75 -11.22
C ARG A 103 -13.19 18.63 -12.08
N ARG A 104 -11.88 18.35 -12.11
CA ARG A 104 -10.89 19.16 -12.84
C ARG A 104 -10.57 18.61 -14.25
N SER A 105 -11.08 17.43 -14.60
CA SER A 105 -10.75 16.77 -15.88
C SER A 105 -11.76 17.01 -17.02
N THR A 106 -12.93 17.62 -16.74
CA THR A 106 -13.99 17.78 -17.76
C THR A 106 -14.05 19.18 -18.39
N SER A 107 -13.01 20.00 -18.25
CA SER A 107 -12.94 21.32 -18.90
C SER A 107 -11.64 21.51 -19.69
N SER A 108 -11.43 20.67 -20.71
CA SER A 108 -10.49 20.98 -21.80
C SER A 108 -10.78 20.08 -23.00
N SER A 109 -10.84 20.71 -24.18
CA SER A 109 -11.11 20.16 -25.52
C SER A 109 -12.60 20.10 -25.87
N SER A 110 -13.17 21.18 -26.44
CA SER A 110 -13.13 21.60 -27.86
C SER A 110 -14.10 20.81 -28.73
#